data_AF-Q9BKQ2-F1
#
_entry.id   AF-Q9BKQ2-F1
#
_cell.length_a   1.000
_cell.length_b   1.000
_cell.length_c   1.000
_cell.angle_alpha   90.00
_cell.angle_beta   90.00
_cell.angle_gamma   90.00
#
_symmetry.space_group_name_H-M   'P 1'
#
loop_
_entity.id
_entity.type
_entity.pdbx_description
1 polymer ?
#
loop_
_entity_poly.entity_id
_entity_poly.type
_entity_poly.pdbx_seq_one_letter_code
_entity_poly.pdbx_strand_id
1 'polypeptide(L)'
;MWQQYGPSEKTVRGIVIGGITGGIEICITFPTEYVKTQLQLDERSATPKFRGPIDCVKQTVNGHGFFGLYRGLSVLLYGSIPKSSFRFGTFEYLKSQAADERGNLSPVMRLLCGLGAGYHCCYHC
;
A
#
# COMPACT_ATOMS: atom_id res chain seq x y z
N MET A 1 7.56 35.90 -7.79
CA MET A 1 7.35 35.68 -6.34
C MET A 1 7.26 34.17 -6.07
N TRP A 2 8.35 33.43 -6.33
CA TRP A 2 8.38 31.95 -6.34
C TRP A 2 8.64 31.33 -4.96
N GLN A 3 8.37 32.06 -3.86
CA GLN A 3 8.79 31.69 -2.50
C GLN A 3 7.66 31.22 -1.56
N GLN A 4 6.47 30.90 -2.08
CA GLN A 4 5.30 30.55 -1.25
C GLN A 4 4.92 29.06 -1.21
N TYR A 5 5.75 28.16 -1.76
CA TYR A 5 5.50 26.71 -1.83
C TYR A 5 6.28 25.89 -0.78
N GLY A 6 6.49 26.46 0.42
CA GLY A 6 6.99 25.70 1.57
C GLY A 6 5.83 24.98 2.27
N PRO A 7 5.94 23.68 2.64
CA PRO A 7 4.88 23.01 3.37
C PRO A 7 4.64 23.74 4.70
N SER A 8 3.39 24.15 4.96
CA SER A 8 3.02 24.72 6.26
C SER A 8 3.45 23.77 7.38
N GLU A 9 3.94 24.30 8.52
CA GLU A 9 4.35 23.48 9.68
C GLU A 9 3.26 22.45 10.08
N LYS A 10 1.99 22.82 9.88
CA LYS A 10 0.83 21.94 10.06
C LYS A 10 0.80 20.76 9.08
N THR A 11 1.15 20.98 7.83
CA THR A 11 1.25 19.95 6.79
C THR A 11 2.37 18.97 7.10
N VAL A 12 3.55 19.45 7.49
CA VAL A 12 4.68 18.58 7.87
C VAL A 12 4.31 17.73 9.08
N ARG A 13 3.72 18.34 10.13
CA ARG A 13 3.21 17.59 11.29
C ARG A 13 2.16 16.56 10.89
N GLY A 14 1.23 16.91 10.00
CA GLY A 14 0.22 15.99 9.48
C GLY A 14 0.82 14.80 8.74
N ILE A 15 1.84 15.02 7.92
CA ILE A 15 2.56 13.96 7.19
C ILE A 15 3.29 13.04 8.18
N VAL A 16 3.96 13.60 9.19
CA VAL A 16 4.69 12.80 10.19
C VAL A 16 3.73 11.96 11.03
N ILE A 17 2.66 12.56 11.56
CA ILE A 17 1.65 11.84 12.35
C ILE A 17 0.96 10.78 11.49
N GLY A 18 0.54 11.13 10.27
CA GLY A 18 -0.07 10.19 9.33
C GLY A 18 0.86 9.03 8.95
N GLY A 19 2.15 9.30 8.78
CA GLY A 19 3.17 8.28 8.55
C GLY A 19 3.34 7.33 9.74
N ILE A 20 3.35 7.84 10.97
CA ILE A 20 3.43 7.03 12.19
C ILE A 20 2.16 6.19 12.37
N THR A 21 0.98 6.81 12.25
CA THR A 21 -0.32 6.10 12.32
C THR A 21 -0.40 4.99 11.28
N GLY A 22 -0.03 5.28 10.03
CA GLY A 22 0.02 4.28 8.96
C GLY A 22 1.02 3.16 9.23
N GLY A 23 2.18 3.47 9.81
CA GLY A 23 3.16 2.46 10.23
C GLY A 23 2.60 1.52 11.30
N ILE A 24 1.90 2.05 12.30
CA ILE A 24 1.26 1.25 13.36
C ILE A 24 0.14 0.38 12.78
N GLU A 25 -0.70 0.93 11.90
CA GLU A 25 -1.76 0.20 11.21
C GLU A 25 -1.21 -0.99 10.42
N ILE A 26 -0.12 -0.78 9.67
CA ILE A 26 0.56 -1.84 8.92
C ILE A 26 1.06 -2.92 9.89
N CYS A 27 1.71 -2.56 11.00
CA CYS A 27 2.21 -3.53 11.97
C CYS A 27 1.11 -4.42 12.59
N ILE A 28 -0.09 -3.87 12.80
CA ILE A 28 -1.26 -4.59 13.33
C ILE A 28 -1.90 -5.46 12.24
N THR A 29 -2.00 -4.95 11.02
CA THR A 29 -2.68 -5.62 9.90
C THR A 29 -1.80 -6.67 9.23
N PHE A 30 -0.47 -6.56 9.36
CA PHE A 30 0.51 -7.45 8.74
C PHE A 30 0.27 -8.95 9.00
N PRO A 31 0.07 -9.44 10.23
CA PRO A 31 -0.17 -10.87 10.46
C PRO A 31 -1.42 -11.38 9.73
N THR A 32 -2.46 -10.55 9.62
CA THR A 32 -3.68 -10.91 8.88
C THR A 32 -3.41 -11.00 7.38
N GLU A 33 -2.69 -10.05 6.81
CA GLU A 33 -2.29 -10.08 5.39
C GLU A 33 -1.33 -11.22 5.08
N TYR A 34 -0.41 -11.54 6.00
CA TYR A 34 0.49 -12.68 5.89
C TYR A 34 -0.29 -13.99 5.81
N VAL A 35 -1.24 -14.22 6.72
CA VAL A 35 -2.07 -15.44 6.74
C VAL A 35 -2.90 -15.56 5.46
N LYS A 36 -3.50 -14.46 5.00
CA LYS A 36 -4.23 -14.46 3.72
C LYS A 36 -3.32 -14.81 2.55
N THR A 37 -2.13 -14.22 2.48
CA THR A 37 -1.17 -14.48 1.40
C THR A 37 -0.73 -15.94 1.41
N GLN A 38 -0.42 -16.50 2.60
CA GLN A 38 -0.04 -17.91 2.73
C GLN A 38 -1.18 -18.83 2.33
N LEU A 39 -2.42 -18.52 2.70
CA LEU A 39 -3.59 -19.29 2.30
C LEU A 39 -3.82 -19.24 0.78
N GLN A 40 -3.65 -18.07 0.15
CA GLN A 40 -3.74 -17.92 -1.31
C GLN A 40 -2.64 -18.67 -2.06
N LEU A 41 -1.43 -18.73 -1.50
CA LEU A 41 -0.33 -19.53 -2.06
C LEU A 41 -0.56 -21.02 -1.88
N ASP A 42 -1.13 -21.42 -0.73
CA ASP A 42 -1.44 -22.82 -0.41
C ASP A 42 -2.61 -23.36 -1.24
N GLU A 43 -3.62 -22.54 -1.55
CA GLU A 43 -4.70 -22.91 -2.47
C GLU A 43 -4.19 -23.17 -3.90
N ARG A 44 -3.08 -22.53 -4.29
CA ARG A 44 -2.39 -22.78 -5.57
C ARG A 44 -1.41 -23.95 -5.50
N SER A 45 -1.10 -24.44 -4.31
CA SER A 45 -0.18 -25.58 -4.11
C SER A 45 -0.90 -26.89 -4.37
N ALA A 46 -0.25 -27.83 -5.06
CA ALA A 46 -0.81 -29.15 -5.35
C ALA A 46 -1.14 -29.96 -4.08
N THR A 47 -0.52 -29.60 -2.95
CA THR A 47 -0.79 -30.19 -1.64
C THR A 47 -1.10 -29.06 -0.64
N PRO A 48 -2.36 -28.84 -0.25
CA PRO A 48 -2.70 -27.83 0.74
C PRO A 48 -2.13 -28.25 2.10
N LYS A 49 -1.28 -27.39 2.68
CA LYS A 49 -0.62 -27.58 3.97
C LYS A 49 -1.43 -27.01 5.12
N PHE A 50 -2.33 -26.06 4.86
CA PHE A 50 -3.11 -25.37 5.90
C PHE A 50 -4.58 -25.76 5.83
N ARG A 51 -5.14 -26.18 6.97
CA ARG A 51 -6.58 -26.51 7.07
C ARG A 51 -7.45 -25.25 7.26
N GLY A 52 -6.83 -24.08 7.41
CA GLY A 52 -7.50 -22.80 7.59
C GLY A 52 -6.55 -21.71 8.10
N PRO A 53 -7.05 -20.48 8.30
CA PRO A 53 -6.22 -19.34 8.70
C PRO A 53 -5.58 -19.53 10.08
N ILE A 54 -6.32 -20.10 11.04
CA ILE A 54 -5.82 -20.36 12.40
C ILE A 54 -4.73 -21.44 12.38
N ASP A 55 -4.88 -22.44 11.51
CA ASP A 55 -3.91 -23.52 11.33
C ASP A 55 -2.60 -22.98 10.73
N CYS A 56 -2.70 -22.07 9.74
CA CYS A 56 -1.55 -21.33 9.22
C CYS A 56 -0.83 -20.53 10.31
N VAL A 57 -1.55 -19.77 11.14
CA VAL A 57 -0.94 -19.02 12.25
C VAL A 57 -0.23 -19.99 13.20
N LYS A 58 -0.89 -21.06 13.65
CA LYS A 58 -0.32 -22.04 14.57
C LYS A 58 0.94 -22.69 14.00
N GLN A 59 0.90 -23.14 12.75
CA GLN A 59 2.03 -23.79 12.10
C GLN A 59 3.20 -22.82 11.88
N THR A 60 2.92 -21.56 11.49
CA THR A 60 3.95 -20.53 11.34
C THR A 60 4.59 -20.18 12.68
N VAL A 61 3.79 -19.96 13.73
CA VAL A 61 4.30 -19.61 15.06
C VAL A 61 5.10 -20.78 15.66
N ASN A 62 4.64 -22.02 15.47
CA ASN A 62 5.35 -23.20 15.98
C ASN A 62 6.65 -23.48 15.21
N GLY A 63 6.68 -23.21 13.90
CA GLY A 63 7.87 -23.45 13.06
C GLY A 63 8.91 -22.32 13.09
N HIS A 64 8.48 -21.06 13.11
CA HIS A 64 9.35 -19.89 12.94
C HIS A 64 9.28 -18.88 14.11
N GLY A 65 8.46 -19.15 15.12
CA GLY A 65 8.17 -18.22 16.21
C GLY A 65 7.24 -17.08 15.79
N PHE A 66 6.94 -16.20 16.74
CA PHE A 66 6.10 -15.02 16.51
C PHE A 66 6.70 -14.07 15.45
N PHE A 67 8.03 -13.92 15.43
CA PHE A 67 8.74 -13.16 14.39
C PHE A 67 8.63 -13.79 13.00
N GLY A 68 8.28 -15.07 12.92
CA GLY A 68 7.96 -15.75 11.66
C GLY A 68 6.76 -15.12 10.93
N LEU A 69 5.77 -14.60 11.67
CA LEU A 69 4.64 -13.87 11.09
C LEU A 69 5.04 -12.52 10.50
N TYR A 70 6.17 -11.95 10.93
CA TYR A 70 6.75 -10.71 10.40
C TYR A 70 7.80 -10.96 9.31
N ARG A 71 8.11 -12.23 9.01
CA ARG A 71 9.04 -12.63 7.96
C ARG A 71 8.39 -12.37 6.60
N GLY A 72 8.71 -11.20 6.03
CA GLY A 72 8.11 -10.69 4.80
C GLY A 72 7.62 -9.26 4.90
N LEU A 73 7.60 -8.66 6.11
CA LEU A 73 7.19 -7.27 6.29
C LEU A 73 8.04 -6.32 5.44
N SER A 74 9.35 -6.57 5.39
CA SER A 74 10.26 -5.83 4.50
C SER A 74 9.84 -5.95 3.04
N VAL A 75 9.55 -7.16 2.54
CA VAL A 75 9.11 -7.39 1.16
C VAL A 75 7.78 -6.66 0.88
N LEU A 76 6.83 -6.72 1.80
CA LEU A 76 5.57 -5.98 1.66
C LEU A 76 5.79 -4.47 1.63
N LEU A 77 6.65 -3.94 2.49
CA LEU A 77 7.01 -2.52 2.51
C LEU A 77 7.74 -2.14 1.22
N TYR A 78 8.72 -2.92 0.78
CA TYR A 78 9.45 -2.71 -0.47
C TYR A 78 8.57 -2.78 -1.72
N GLY A 79 7.50 -3.59 -1.73
CA GLY A 79 6.52 -3.58 -2.82
C GLY A 79 5.49 -2.47 -2.69
N SER A 80 5.01 -2.20 -1.48
CA SER A 80 3.94 -1.23 -1.21
C SER A 80 4.40 0.22 -1.30
N ILE A 81 5.66 0.51 -0.94
CA ILE A 81 6.21 1.87 -0.99
C ILE A 81 6.30 2.34 -2.44
N PRO A 82 7.01 1.67 -3.38
CA PRO A 82 7.05 2.10 -4.78
C PRO A 82 5.67 2.15 -5.42
N LYS A 83 4.82 1.16 -5.16
CA LYS A 83 3.44 1.15 -5.66
C LYS A 83 2.63 2.35 -5.16
N SER A 84 2.75 2.69 -3.88
CA SER A 84 2.04 3.83 -3.31
C SER A 84 2.63 5.15 -3.79
N SER A 85 3.95 5.27 -3.85
CA SER A 85 4.67 6.42 -4.40
C SER A 85 4.30 6.67 -5.86
N PHE A 86 4.24 5.63 -6.68
CA PHE A 86 3.82 5.72 -8.08
C PHE A 86 2.36 6.14 -8.19
N ARG A 87 1.46 5.55 -7.40
CA ARG A 87 0.04 5.90 -7.37
C ARG A 87 -0.17 7.36 -6.99
N PHE A 88 0.46 7.82 -5.91
CA PHE A 88 0.35 9.20 -5.45
C PHE A 88 1.05 10.18 -6.40
N GLY A 89 2.22 9.83 -6.92
CA GLY A 89 2.95 10.64 -7.90
C GLY A 89 2.15 10.82 -9.19
N THR A 90 1.56 9.74 -9.71
CA THR A 90 0.71 9.80 -10.91
C THR A 90 -0.59 10.56 -10.63
N PHE A 91 -1.19 10.37 -9.46
CA PHE A 91 -2.37 11.13 -9.05
C PHE A 91 -2.09 12.63 -8.97
N GLU A 92 -0.99 13.05 -8.36
CA GLU A 92 -0.60 14.47 -8.29
C GLU A 92 -0.20 15.02 -9.67
N TYR A 93 0.47 14.23 -10.52
CA TYR A 93 0.79 14.62 -11.90
C TYR A 93 -0.47 14.87 -12.73
N LEU A 94 -1.43 13.94 -12.69
CA LEU A 94 -2.69 14.05 -13.42
C LEU A 94 -3.59 15.15 -12.84
N LYS A 95 -3.59 15.30 -11.51
CA LYS A 95 -4.28 16.39 -10.82
C LYS A 95 -3.69 17.75 -11.22
N SER A 96 -2.37 17.87 -11.37
CA SER A 96 -1.72 19.11 -11.82
C SER A 96 -2.09 19.46 -13.27
N GLN A 97 -2.18 18.47 -14.16
CA GLN A 97 -2.58 18.71 -15.55
C GLN A 97 -4.09 18.96 -15.75
N ALA A 98 -4.94 18.37 -14.91
CA ALA A 98 -6.40 18.48 -15.00
C ALA A 98 -7.01 19.47 -13.99
N ALA A 99 -6.19 20.16 -13.19
CA ALA A 99 -6.66 21.22 -12.31
C ALA A 99 -6.86 22.50 -13.13
N ASP A 100 -8.12 22.73 -13.54
CA ASP A 100 -8.58 24.06 -13.91
C ASP A 100 -8.44 25.02 -12.70
N GLU A 101 -8.29 26.32 -12.95
CA GLU A 101 -8.08 27.43 -11.98
C GLU A 101 -9.05 27.48 -10.78
N ARG A 102 -10.08 26.64 -10.74
CA ARG A 102 -11.08 26.54 -9.66
C ARG A 102 -10.95 25.30 -8.76
N GLY A 103 -9.95 24.44 -8.95
CA GLY A 103 -9.71 23.26 -8.09
C GLY A 103 -10.78 22.16 -8.19
N ASN A 104 -11.66 22.22 -9.20
CA ASN A 104 -12.72 21.24 -9.43
C ASN A 104 -12.28 20.20 -10.46
N LEU A 105 -11.91 19.00 -10.01
CA LEU A 105 -11.76 17.84 -10.89
C LEU A 105 -13.06 17.05 -10.89
N SER A 106 -13.69 16.89 -12.05
CA SER A 106 -14.85 16.00 -12.19
C SER A 106 -14.49 14.59 -11.69
N PRO A 107 -15.32 13.93 -10.87
CA PRO A 107 -15.07 12.57 -10.38
C PRO A 107 -14.74 11.60 -11.51
N VAL A 108 -15.33 11.79 -12.69
CA VAL A 108 -15.08 11.00 -13.91
C VAL A 108 -13.66 11.19 -14.41
N MET A 109 -13.14 12.42 -14.42
CA MET A 109 -11.77 12.69 -14.88
C MET A 109 -10.74 12.08 -13.93
N ARG A 110 -10.99 12.14 -12.62
CA ARG A 110 -10.17 11.43 -11.61
C ARG A 110 -10.20 9.92 -11.83
N LEU A 111 -11.35 9.37 -12.19
CA LEU A 111 -11.53 7.95 -12.48
C LEU A 111 -10.76 7.56 -13.74
N LEU A 112 -10.85 8.32 -14.83
CA LEU A 112 -10.09 8.09 -16.06
C LEU A 112 -8.58 8.19 -15.82
N CYS A 113 -8.15 9.20 -15.05
CA CYS A 113 -6.75 9.36 -14.64
C CYS A 113 -6.26 8.16 -13.82
N GLY A 114 -7.09 7.67 -12.88
CA GLY A 114 -6.81 6.46 -12.10
C GLY A 114 -6.75 5.19 -12.96
N LEU A 115 -7.64 5.05 -13.94
CA LEU A 115 -7.64 3.93 -14.88
C LEU A 115 -6.40 3.95 -15.79
N GLY A 116 -6.02 5.11 -16.32
CA GLY A 116 -4.81 5.26 -17.15
C GLY A 116 -3.53 4.98 -16.37
N ALA A 117 -3.43 5.44 -15.12
CA ALA A 117 -2.33 5.14 -14.21
C ALA A 117 -2.23 3.64 -13.89
N GLY A 118 -3.38 2.97 -13.71
CA GLY A 118 -3.45 1.53 -13.47
C GLY A 118 -2.97 0.70 -14.66
N TYR A 119 -3.33 1.10 -15.89
CA TYR A 119 -2.86 0.44 -17.10
C TYR A 119 -1.34 0.53 -17.23
N HIS A 120 -0.75 1.72 -17.06
CA HIS A 120 0.70 1.87 -17.18
C HIS A 120 1.48 1.11 -16.09
N CYS A 121 0.95 1.01 -14.87
CA CYS A 121 1.59 0.24 -13.80
C CYS A 121 1.55 -1.28 -14.04
N CYS A 122 0.52 -1.81 -14.72
CA CYS A 122 0.43 -3.24 -15.02
C CYS A 122 1.35 -3.68 -16.17
N TYR A 123 1.74 -2.76 -17.06
CA TYR A 123 2.57 -3.09 -18.22
C TYR A 123 4.09 -2.92 -17.99
N HIS A 124 4.51 -2.34 -16.86
CA HIS A 124 5.92 -1.98 -16.63
C HIS A 124 6.50 -2.43 -15.28
N CYS A 125 5.80 -3.31 -14.56
CA CYS A 125 6.31 -4.07 -13.42
C CYS A 125 6.20 -5.56 -13.73
#